data_AF-A0A817HGK9-F1
#
_entry.id   AF-A0A817HGK9-F1
#
_cell.length_a   1.000
_cell.length_b   1.000
_cell.length_c   1.000
_cell.angle_alpha   90.00
_cell.angle_beta   90.00
_cell.angle_gamma   90.00
#
_symmetry.space_group_name_H-M   'P 1'
#
loop_
_entity.id
_entity.type
_entity.pdbx_description
1 polymer ?
#
loop_
_entity_poly.entity_id
_entity_poly.type
_entity_poly.pdbx_seq_one_letter_code
_entity_poly.pdbx_strand_id
1 'polypeptide(L)'
;MEAILNLVQVIFKSLDQSRSNSMTAAGQCRLNPLIVCIQDSSLLYDYIVKVLFKLHEGLSGDVLQDHRQRLIDQFQRLKCFYAQSSTLQYFSNLIKIPVLPENPPNFNVKEDLRNYQTPVAIVNTSPSDSSQVMEDLLIDISDDVRY
;
A
#
# COMPACT_ATOMS: atom_id res chain seq x y z
N MET A 1 7.89 3.29 4.63
CA MET A 1 6.97 2.41 5.39
C MET A 1 6.44 3.07 6.66
N GLU A 2 7.30 3.51 7.58
CA GLU A 2 6.89 4.14 8.84
C GLU A 2 5.85 5.28 8.67
N ALA A 3 6.11 6.21 7.75
CA ALA A 3 5.20 7.32 7.45
C ALA A 3 3.84 6.84 6.96
N ILE A 4 3.79 5.78 6.13
CA ILE A 4 2.54 5.19 5.64
C ILE A 4 1.76 4.60 6.83
N LEU A 5 2.42 3.81 7.68
CA LEU A 5 1.77 3.19 8.85
C LEU A 5 1.22 4.25 9.82
N ASN A 6 1.92 5.37 10.00
CA ASN A 6 1.44 6.49 10.82
C ASN A 6 0.24 7.19 10.17
N LEU A 7 0.27 7.42 8.85
CA LEU A 7 -0.86 8.00 8.13
C LEU A 7 -2.11 7.11 8.22
N VAL A 8 -1.95 5.80 8.03
CA VAL A 8 -3.02 4.79 8.19
C VAL A 8 -3.67 4.89 9.57
N GLN A 9 -2.85 4.95 10.63
CA GLN A 9 -3.34 5.08 12.00
C GLN A 9 -4.16 6.37 12.20
N VAL A 10 -3.70 7.49 11.63
CA VAL A 10 -4.41 8.77 11.70
C VAL A 10 -5.75 8.70 10.95
N ILE A 11 -5.79 8.06 9.77
CA ILE A 11 -7.02 7.90 8.99
C ILE A 11 -8.07 7.08 9.74
N PHE A 12 -7.69 5.92 10.28
CA PHE A 12 -8.62 5.10 11.07
C PHE A 12 -9.12 5.84 12.31
N LYS A 13 -8.22 6.50 13.04
CA LYS A 13 -8.61 7.32 14.19
C LYS A 13 -9.59 8.43 13.79
N SER A 14 -9.40 9.08 12.64
CA SER A 14 -10.32 10.11 12.14
C SER A 14 -11.70 9.55 11.79
N LEU A 15 -11.76 8.33 11.24
CA LEU A 15 -13.00 7.64 10.94
C LEU A 15 -13.79 7.35 12.24
N ASP A 16 -13.11 6.82 13.25
CA ASP A 16 -13.69 6.51 14.57
C ASP A 16 -14.20 7.77 15.28
N GLN A 17 -13.39 8.83 15.31
CA GLN A 17 -13.73 10.11 15.95
C GLN A 17 -14.97 10.75 15.33
N SER A 18 -15.12 10.65 14.02
CA SER A 18 -16.27 11.20 13.31
C SER A 18 -17.49 10.27 13.34
N ARG A 19 -17.38 9.07 13.93
CA ARG A 19 -18.39 8.00 13.87
C ARG A 19 -18.87 7.74 12.43
N SER A 20 -17.96 7.94 11.47
CA SER A 20 -18.27 7.80 10.05
C SER A 20 -18.34 6.31 9.70
N ASN A 21 -19.30 5.95 8.85
CA ASN A 21 -19.43 4.59 8.35
C ASN A 21 -18.71 4.47 6.99
N SER A 22 -17.93 3.40 6.79
CA SER A 22 -17.20 3.10 5.55
C SER A 22 -18.10 3.00 4.30
N MET A 23 -19.41 2.85 4.47
CA MET A 23 -20.40 2.81 3.39
C MET A 23 -21.00 4.18 3.06
N THR A 24 -20.66 5.24 3.80
CA THR A 24 -21.12 6.61 3.52
C THR A 24 -20.09 7.37 2.68
N ALA A 25 -20.53 8.32 1.85
CA ALA A 25 -19.63 9.15 1.04
C ALA A 25 -18.53 9.84 1.88
N ALA A 26 -18.89 10.34 3.07
CA ALA A 26 -17.93 10.95 3.99
C ALA A 26 -16.89 9.95 4.53
N GLY A 27 -17.31 8.72 4.87
CA GLY A 27 -16.40 7.66 5.29
C GLY A 27 -15.50 7.18 4.16
N GLN A 28 -16.05 7.01 2.96
CA GLN A 28 -15.29 6.61 1.76
C GLN A 28 -14.24 7.66 1.38
N CYS A 29 -14.60 8.95 1.40
CA CYS A 29 -13.64 10.03 1.15
C CYS A 29 -12.45 10.00 2.13
N ARG A 30 -12.69 9.64 3.40
CA ARG A 30 -11.63 9.48 4.40
C ARG A 30 -10.78 8.23 4.16
N LEU A 31 -11.40 7.14 3.70
CA LEU A 31 -10.74 5.86 3.45
C LEU A 31 -10.00 5.80 2.11
N ASN A 32 -10.38 6.60 1.12
CA ASN A 32 -9.82 6.59 -0.24
C ASN A 32 -8.27 6.65 -0.28
N PRO A 33 -7.57 7.48 0.54
CA PRO A 33 -6.11 7.49 0.56
C PRO A 33 -5.48 6.14 0.93
N LEU A 34 -6.21 5.25 1.62
CA LEU A 34 -5.69 3.93 2.00
C LEU A 34 -5.45 3.03 0.78
N ILE A 35 -6.10 3.27 -0.36
CA ILE A 35 -5.85 2.52 -1.60
C ILE A 35 -4.37 2.65 -2.00
N VAL A 36 -3.88 3.89 -2.08
CA VAL A 36 -2.48 4.19 -2.41
C VAL A 36 -1.55 3.70 -1.31
N CYS A 37 -1.93 3.87 -0.03
CA CYS A 37 -1.15 3.34 1.08
C CYS A 37 -0.93 1.83 0.97
N ILE A 38 -1.96 1.05 0.58
CA ILE A 38 -1.87 -0.41 0.41
C ILE A 38 -0.93 -0.76 -0.74
N GLN A 39 -1.02 -0.06 -1.89
CA GLN A 39 -0.14 -0.28 -3.04
C GLN A 39 1.32 0.00 -2.68
N ASP A 40 1.59 1.17 -2.09
CA ASP A 40 2.95 1.58 -1.76
C ASP A 40 3.54 0.71 -0.66
N SER A 41 2.76 0.36 0.37
CA SER A 41 3.25 -0.47 1.45
C SER A 41 3.56 -1.90 1.01
N SER A 42 2.84 -2.44 0.03
CA SER A 42 3.10 -3.80 -0.48
C SER A 42 4.43 -3.86 -1.22
N LEU A 43 4.70 -2.88 -2.08
CA LEU A 43 5.97 -2.76 -2.81
C LEU A 43 7.14 -2.45 -1.86
N LEU A 44 6.96 -1.51 -0.93
CA LEU A 44 8.01 -1.17 0.03
C LEU A 44 8.38 -2.37 0.91
N TYR A 45 7.39 -3.16 1.34
CA TYR A 45 7.66 -4.38 2.10
C TYR A 45 8.46 -5.39 1.28
N ASP A 46 8.08 -5.62 0.03
CA ASP A 46 8.82 -6.49 -0.90
C ASP A 46 10.29 -6.07 -1.04
N TYR A 47 10.54 -4.79 -1.30
CA TYR A 47 11.90 -4.28 -1.41
C TYR A 47 12.70 -4.43 -0.13
N ILE A 48 12.11 -4.08 1.04
CA ILE A 48 12.82 -4.16 2.31
C ILE A 48 13.21 -5.61 2.62
N VAL A 49 12.30 -6.57 2.42
CA VAL A 49 12.59 -7.99 2.66
C VAL A 49 13.72 -8.48 1.75
N LYS A 50 13.64 -8.20 0.44
CA LYS A 50 14.67 -8.62 -0.52
C LYS A 50 16.04 -7.99 -0.22
N VAL A 51 16.07 -6.70 0.11
CA VAL A 51 17.31 -6.01 0.50
C VAL A 51 17.88 -6.61 1.77
N LEU A 52 17.07 -6.90 2.78
CA LEU A 52 17.55 -7.44 4.05
C LEU A 52 18.12 -8.86 3.88
N PHE A 53 17.50 -9.71 3.05
CA PHE A 53 18.08 -10.99 2.67
C PHE A 53 19.44 -10.83 1.97
N LYS A 54 19.55 -9.90 1.02
CA LYS A 54 20.82 -9.64 0.31
C LYS A 54 21.92 -9.11 1.24
N LEU A 55 21.58 -8.26 2.22
CA LEU A 55 22.54 -7.79 3.22
C LEU A 55 23.05 -8.92 4.11
N HIS A 56 22.19 -9.88 4.45
CA HIS A 56 22.56 -11.07 5.20
C HIS A 56 23.54 -12.01 4.46
N GLU A 57 23.78 -11.82 3.15
CA GLU A 57 24.81 -12.56 2.41
C GLU A 57 26.24 -12.05 2.68
N GLY A 58 26.39 -10.78 3.10
CA GLY A 58 27.70 -10.11 3.22
C GLY A 58 27.99 -9.49 4.59
N LEU A 59 27.00 -9.39 5.47
CA LEU A 59 27.14 -8.77 6.80
C LEU A 59 26.83 -9.77 7.92
N SER A 60 27.44 -9.58 9.09
CA SER A 60 27.15 -10.39 10.27
C SER A 60 25.74 -10.10 10.79
N GLY A 61 25.13 -11.11 11.42
CA GLY A 61 23.78 -11.02 11.97
C GLY A 61 23.61 -9.92 13.02
N ASP A 62 24.66 -9.61 13.78
CA ASP A 62 24.60 -8.60 14.86
C ASP A 62 24.42 -7.19 14.29
N VAL A 63 25.08 -6.87 13.18
CA VAL A 63 24.95 -5.55 12.51
C VAL A 63 23.53 -5.31 12.00
N LEU A 64 22.83 -6.38 11.62
CA LEU A 64 21.48 -6.32 11.06
C LEU A 64 20.38 -6.50 12.11
N GLN A 65 20.71 -6.65 13.39
CA GLN A 65 19.74 -6.94 14.45
C GLN A 65 18.63 -5.89 14.54
N ASP A 66 18.99 -4.61 14.64
CA ASP A 66 18.03 -3.53 14.76
C ASP A 66 17.17 -3.38 13.50
N HIS A 67 17.73 -3.69 12.33
CA HIS A 67 16.99 -3.71 11.06
C HIS A 67 15.95 -4.83 11.02
N ARG A 68 16.30 -6.03 11.51
CA ARG A 68 15.33 -7.13 11.66
C ARG A 68 14.22 -6.75 12.62
N GLN A 69 14.56 -6.20 13.79
CA GLN A 69 13.56 -5.81 14.78
C GLN A 69 12.60 -4.77 14.21
N ARG A 70 13.13 -3.73 13.56
CA ARG A 70 12.32 -2.70 12.92
C ARG A 70 11.38 -3.28 11.86
N LEU A 71 11.85 -4.22 11.04
CA LEU A 71 11.01 -4.87 10.03
C LEU A 71 9.91 -5.73 10.68
N ILE A 72 10.21 -6.45 11.77
CA ILE A 72 9.23 -7.26 12.50
C ILE A 72 8.10 -6.37 13.05
N ASP A 73 8.45 -5.25 13.69
CA ASP A 73 7.46 -4.31 14.23
C ASP A 73 6.59 -3.71 13.11
N GLN A 74 7.22 -3.34 12.00
CA GLN A 74 6.50 -2.82 10.82
C GLN A 74 5.63 -3.90 10.17
N PHE A 75 6.09 -5.14 10.11
CA PHE A 75 5.33 -6.28 9.59
C PHE A 75 4.05 -6.51 10.39
N GLN A 76 4.12 -6.51 11.72
CA GLN A 76 2.94 -6.69 12.58
C GLN A 76 1.90 -5.58 12.36
N ARG A 77 2.35 -4.32 12.28
CA ARG A 77 1.48 -3.17 12.00
C ARG A 77 0.87 -3.25 10.61
N LEU A 78 1.65 -3.67 9.61
CA LEU A 78 1.19 -3.85 8.24
C LEU A 78 0.16 -4.99 8.12
N LYS A 79 0.39 -6.12 8.81
CA LYS A 79 -0.54 -7.25 8.88
C LYS A 79 -1.87 -6.82 9.49
N CYS A 80 -1.83 -6.05 10.59
CA CYS A 80 -3.02 -5.47 11.20
C CYS A 80 -3.77 -4.52 10.23
N PHE A 81 -3.04 -3.63 9.56
CA PHE A 81 -3.62 -2.72 8.58
C PHE A 81 -4.35 -3.46 7.44
N TYR A 82 -3.71 -4.46 6.82
CA TYR A 82 -4.32 -5.21 5.73
C TYR A 82 -5.53 -6.02 6.21
N ALA A 83 -5.44 -6.63 7.40
CA ALA A 83 -6.56 -7.36 8.00
C ALA A 83 -7.74 -6.43 8.30
N GLN A 84 -7.51 -5.25 8.89
CA GLN A 84 -8.59 -4.28 9.13
C GLN A 84 -9.21 -3.81 7.82
N SER A 85 -8.38 -3.47 6.83
CA SER A 85 -8.86 -2.99 5.53
C SER A 85 -9.66 -4.06 4.78
N SER A 86 -9.29 -5.33 4.86
CA SER A 86 -10.03 -6.42 4.20
C SER A 86 -11.42 -6.68 4.79
N THR A 87 -11.70 -6.25 6.03
CA THR A 87 -13.05 -6.30 6.59
C THR A 87 -13.99 -5.23 6.03
N LEU A 88 -13.46 -4.18 5.41
CA LEU A 88 -14.25 -3.05 4.93
C LEU A 88 -14.77 -3.34 3.52
N GLN A 89 -16.10 -3.45 3.39
CA GLN A 89 -16.77 -3.66 2.11
C GLN A 89 -16.42 -2.61 1.05
N TYR A 90 -16.06 -1.39 1.45
CA TYR A 90 -15.62 -0.34 0.55
C TYR A 90 -14.49 -0.78 -0.39
N PHE A 91 -13.52 -1.56 0.11
CA PHE A 91 -12.35 -1.94 -0.68
C PHE A 91 -12.56 -3.16 -1.57
N SER A 92 -13.59 -3.99 -1.33
CA SER A 92 -13.76 -5.29 -1.99
C SER A 92 -13.79 -5.21 -3.52
N ASN A 93 -14.39 -4.15 -4.05
CA ASN A 93 -14.50 -3.91 -5.49
C ASN A 93 -13.44 -2.93 -6.03
N LEU A 94 -12.67 -2.27 -5.16
CA LEU A 94 -11.70 -1.25 -5.56
C LEU A 94 -10.29 -1.81 -5.65
N ILE A 95 -9.90 -2.69 -4.72
CA ILE A 95 -8.54 -3.19 -4.63
C ILE A 95 -8.51 -4.59 -4.01
N LYS A 96 -7.74 -5.49 -4.62
CA LYS A 96 -7.32 -6.73 -3.99
C LYS A 96 -6.22 -6.44 -2.98
N ILE A 97 -6.57 -6.51 -1.71
CA ILE A 97 -5.65 -6.29 -0.59
C ILE A 97 -4.71 -7.51 -0.47
N PRO A 98 -3.39 -7.30 -0.37
CA PRO A 98 -2.45 -8.40 -0.20
C PRO A 98 -2.68 -9.14 1.13
N VAL A 99 -2.50 -10.45 1.12
CA VAL A 99 -2.45 -11.26 2.34
C VAL A 99 -0.99 -11.47 2.71
N LEU A 100 -0.60 -11.07 3.92
CA LEU A 100 0.73 -11.34 4.44
C LEU A 100 0.80 -12.74 5.05
N PRO A 101 1.98 -13.38 5.07
CA PRO A 101 2.18 -14.66 5.73
C PRO A 101 1.90 -14.58 7.23
N GLU A 102 1.78 -15.74 7.87
CA GLU A 102 1.48 -15.79 9.31
C GLU A 102 2.62 -15.20 10.15
N ASN A 103 3.85 -15.60 9.82
CA ASN A 103 5.07 -15.19 10.49
C ASN A 103 5.90 -14.24 9.60
N PRO A 104 6.69 -13.34 10.19
CA PRO A 104 7.67 -12.57 9.44
C PRO A 104 8.75 -13.48 8.82
N PRO A 105 9.44 -13.04 7.75
CA PRO A 105 10.50 -13.82 7.11
C PRO A 105 11.66 -14.12 8.08
N ASN A 106 12.21 -15.34 8.03
CA ASN A 106 13.41 -15.67 8.78
C ASN A 106 14.67 -15.46 7.92
N PHE A 107 15.35 -14.34 8.16
CA PHE A 107 16.55 -13.96 7.39
C PHE A 107 17.77 -14.87 7.59
N ASN A 108 17.74 -15.75 8.60
CA ASN A 108 18.82 -16.73 8.83
C ASN A 108 18.63 -18.00 8.00
N VAL A 109 17.47 -18.20 7.38
CA VAL A 109 17.12 -19.39 6.59
C VAL A 109 17.08 -19.01 5.12
N LYS A 110 18.07 -19.46 4.33
CA LYS A 110 18.14 -19.13 2.89
C LYS A 110 16.96 -19.68 2.10
N GLU A 111 16.31 -20.74 2.59
CA GLU A 111 15.11 -21.31 1.97
C GLU A 111 13.90 -20.35 2.06
N ASP A 112 13.82 -19.51 3.09
CA ASP A 112 12.74 -18.53 3.23
C ASP A 112 12.76 -17.49 2.10
N LEU A 113 13.94 -17.12 1.59
CA LEU A 113 14.02 -16.24 0.42
C LEU A 113 13.46 -16.91 -0.84
N ARG A 114 13.68 -18.22 -1.00
CA ARG A 114 13.18 -18.97 -2.17
C ARG A 114 11.67 -19.13 -2.14
N ASN A 115 11.11 -19.29 -0.94
CA ASN A 115 9.68 -19.42 -0.71
C ASN A 115 8.98 -18.07 -0.55
N TYR A 116 9.72 -16.96 -0.56
CA TYR A 116 9.18 -15.62 -0.37
C TYR A 116 8.27 -15.23 -1.54
N GLN A 117 7.02 -14.92 -1.22
CA GLN A 117 6.04 -14.42 -2.18
C GLN A 117 5.85 -12.91 -2.02
N THR A 118 5.99 -12.18 -3.11
CA THR A 118 5.73 -10.73 -3.15
C THR A 118 4.25 -10.46 -2.88
N PRO A 119 3.92 -9.63 -1.86
CA PRO A 119 2.54 -9.18 -1.67
C PRO A 119 2.20 -8.16 -2.75
N VAL A 120 1.32 -8.53 -3.68
CA VAL A 120 0.88 -7.67 -4.78
C VAL A 120 -0.51 -7.11 -4.46
N ALA A 121 -0.62 -5.79 -4.43
CA ALA A 121 -1.89 -5.09 -4.37
C ALA A 121 -2.37 -4.78 -5.79
N ILE A 122 -3.60 -5.16 -6.14
CA ILE A 122 -4.13 -4.99 -7.50
C ILE A 122 -5.37 -4.10 -7.41
N VAL A 123 -5.31 -2.90 -8.00
CA VAL A 123 -6.48 -2.03 -8.12
C VAL A 123 -7.35 -2.54 -9.26
N ASN A 124 -8.63 -2.66 -9.01
CA ASN A 124 -9.61 -3.00 -10.02
C ASN A 124 -9.90 -1.74 -10.84
N THR A 125 -9.28 -1.62 -12.00
CA THR A 125 -9.65 -0.58 -12.96
C THR A 125 -10.96 -1.00 -13.61
N SER A 126 -12.04 -0.29 -13.27
CA SER A 126 -13.20 -0.28 -14.16
C SER A 126 -12.76 0.43 -15.46
N PRO A 127 -13.20 0.00 -16.66
CA PRO A 127 -12.83 0.64 -17.93
C PRO A 127 -13.20 2.15 -18.01
N SER A 128 -14.00 2.63 -17.06
CA SER A 128 -14.47 4.01 -16.94
C SER A 128 -13.48 5.01 -16.31
N ASP A 129 -12.40 4.56 -15.65
CA ASP A 129 -11.43 5.46 -14.97
C ASP A 129 -10.10 5.61 -15.74
N SER A 130 -10.03 5.11 -16.97
CA SER A 130 -9.01 5.59 -17.90
C SER A 130 -9.32 7.05 -18.17
N SER A 131 -8.58 7.93 -17.48
CA SER A 131 -8.48 9.37 -17.70
C SER A 131 -9.13 9.77 -19.03
N GLN A 132 -10.37 10.28 -18.97
CA GLN A 132 -10.79 11.28 -19.93
C GLN A 132 -9.92 12.50 -19.61
N VAL A 133 -8.65 12.42 -20.00
CA VAL A 133 -7.87 13.58 -20.34
C VAL A 133 -8.78 14.34 -21.29
N MET A 134 -9.22 15.50 -20.84
CA MET A 134 -9.96 16.48 -21.61
C MET A 134 -9.03 16.99 -22.72
N GLU A 135 -8.71 16.10 -23.66
CA GLU A 135 -7.90 16.35 -24.86
C GLU A 135 -8.80 16.93 -25.96
N ASP A 136 -10.12 16.76 -25.85
CA ASP A 136 -11.14 17.29 -26.76
C ASP A 136 -11.56 18.75 -26.50
N LEU A 137 -10.92 19.46 -25.55
CA LEU A 137 -11.18 20.88 -25.30
C LEU A 137 -9.98 21.78 -25.62
N LEU A 138 -9.17 21.41 -26.62
CA LEU A 138 -8.24 22.35 -27.24
C LEU A 138 -9.00 23.12 -28.33
N ILE A 139 -9.52 24.30 -27.96
CA ILE A 139 -10.06 25.26 -28.93
C ILE A 139 -8.88 25.78 -29.76
N ASP A 140 -8.87 25.44 -31.04
CA ASP A 140 -7.92 25.95 -32.03
C ASP A 140 -8.18 27.44 -32.27
N ILE A 141 -7.20 28.29 -31.97
CA ILE A 141 -7.27 29.76 -32.15
C ILE A 141 -6.49 30.17 -33.41
N SER A 142 -6.31 29.29 -34.39
CA SER A 142 -5.52 29.62 -35.58
C SER A 142 -6.28 30.34 -36.72
N ASP A 143 -7.57 30.63 -36.59
CA ASP A 143 -8.37 31.22 -37.69
C ASP A 143 -9.11 32.52 -37.35
N ASP A 144 -8.41 33.52 -36.80
CA ASP A 144 -8.94 34.91 -36.75
C ASP A 144 -7.88 35.99 -37.06
N VAL A 145 -7.28 35.89 -38.25
CA VAL A 145 -6.69 37.05 -38.92
C VAL A 145 -7.20 37.11 -40.36
N ARG A 146 -8.39 37.70 -40.55
CA ARG A 146 -8.82 38.19 -41.86
C ARG A 146 -8.23 39.58 -42.09
N TYR A 147 -7.39 39.69 -43.13
CA TYR A 147 -7.03 40.96 -43.76
C TYR A 147 -8.23 41.64 -44.42
#